data_AF-A0A2V8T240-F1
#
_entry.id   AF-A0A2V8T240-F1
#
_cell.length_a   1.000
_cell.length_b   1.000
_cell.length_c   1.000
_cell.angle_alpha   90.00
_cell.angle_beta   90.00
_cell.angle_gamma   90.00
#
_symmetry.space_group_name_H-M   'P 1'
#
loop_
_entity.id
_entity.type
_entity.pdbx_description
1 polymer ?
#
loop_
_entity_poly.entity_id
_entity_poly.type
_entity_poly.pdbx_seq_one_letter_code
_entity_poly.pdbx_strand_id
1 'polypeptide(L)'
;MAIDPKNTSTLYATTTLSRDAFVAKLNASGSALIYSTYFGGRDEEFGYGIAVDHSGAASITGTTGSPDLPTAGSFQLPRSIYSNIFITRIGASQAVASPKVVDASISGKNLIVFGENFSDGAAIVLNSDSQKTINDAGSPTGVLIGKKSGKRIGRGQSVTIQVSNSDGVLSEPFRFTRPID
;
A
#
# COMPACT_ATOMS: atom_id res chain seq x y z
N MET A 1 0.21 -1.13 -24.85
CA MET A 1 0.31 -2.33 -23.99
C MET A 1 0.48 -1.91 -22.54
N ALA A 2 -0.39 -2.38 -21.64
CA ALA A 2 -0.31 -2.16 -20.20
C ALA A 2 -0.26 -3.52 -19.48
N ILE A 3 0.44 -3.57 -18.35
CA ILE A 3 0.80 -4.78 -17.61
C ILE A 3 -0.09 -4.84 -16.36
N ASP A 4 -0.89 -5.91 -16.21
CA ASP A 4 -1.75 -6.04 -15.04
C ASP A 4 -0.95 -5.92 -13.72
N PRO A 5 -1.31 -4.99 -12.81
CA PRO A 5 -0.61 -4.79 -11.54
C PRO A 5 -0.70 -6.00 -10.60
N LYS A 6 -1.58 -6.97 -10.85
CA LYS A 6 -1.72 -8.22 -10.12
C LYS A 6 -1.10 -9.42 -10.85
N ASN A 7 -0.84 -9.31 -12.15
CA ASN A 7 -0.21 -10.37 -12.93
C ASN A 7 0.62 -9.80 -14.09
N THR A 8 1.93 -9.74 -13.93
CA THR A 8 2.84 -9.19 -14.95
C THR A 8 2.86 -9.95 -16.28
N SER A 9 2.23 -11.12 -16.35
CA SER A 9 2.04 -11.91 -17.57
C SER A 9 0.73 -11.60 -18.32
N THR A 10 -0.17 -10.81 -17.73
CA THR A 10 -1.42 -10.39 -18.35
C THR A 10 -1.23 -9.04 -19.04
N LEU A 11 -1.44 -9.06 -20.35
CA LEU A 11 -1.35 -7.90 -21.24
C LEU A 11 -2.77 -7.40 -21.56
N TYR A 12 -3.09 -6.18 -21.17
CA TYR A 12 -4.29 -5.51 -21.67
C TYR A 12 -3.95 -4.91 -23.04
N ALA A 13 -4.45 -5.55 -24.09
CA ALA A 13 -4.46 -5.00 -25.45
C ALA A 13 -5.74 -4.18 -25.64
N THR A 14 -5.57 -2.95 -26.11
CA THR A 14 -6.65 -2.03 -26.50
C THR A 14 -7.59 -2.68 -27.51
N THR A 15 -8.90 -2.54 -27.28
CA THR A 15 -9.93 -2.91 -28.25
C THR A 15 -10.18 -1.72 -29.17
N THR A 16 -9.57 -1.78 -30.35
CA THR A 16 -10.01 -1.13 -31.60
C THR A 16 -10.36 0.37 -31.54
N LEU A 17 -9.39 1.20 -31.96
CA LEU A 17 -9.52 2.55 -32.54
C LEU A 17 -9.81 3.76 -31.62
N SER A 18 -10.08 3.58 -30.33
CA SER A 18 -10.35 4.70 -29.40
C SER A 18 -9.18 5.05 -28.47
N ARG A 19 -9.15 6.29 -27.94
CA ARG A 19 -8.13 6.77 -26.98
C ARG A 19 -8.47 6.32 -25.57
N ASP A 20 -7.67 5.42 -24.99
CA ASP A 20 -7.78 5.03 -23.59
C ASP A 20 -6.91 5.91 -22.67
N ALA A 21 -7.37 6.14 -21.44
CA ALA A 21 -6.51 6.67 -20.38
C ALA A 21 -5.57 5.56 -19.89
N PHE A 22 -4.35 5.92 -19.48
CA PHE A 22 -3.42 4.99 -18.83
C PHE A 22 -2.89 5.56 -17.53
N VAL A 23 -2.51 4.67 -16.62
CA VAL A 23 -1.83 4.99 -15.37
C VAL A 23 -0.55 4.18 -15.31
N ALA A 24 0.55 4.81 -14.92
CA ALA A 24 1.84 4.17 -14.72
C ALA A 24 2.42 4.56 -13.35
N LYS A 25 2.90 3.57 -12.59
CA LYS A 25 3.68 3.77 -11.38
C LYS A 25 5.13 3.44 -11.67
N LEU A 26 6.03 4.36 -11.37
CA LEU A 26 7.47 4.17 -11.45
C LEU A 26 8.05 3.91 -10.05
N ASN A 27 9.25 3.34 -9.98
CA ASN A 27 10.02 3.30 -8.74
C ASN A 27 10.43 4.71 -8.30
N ALA A 28 10.89 4.83 -7.05
CA ALA A 28 11.23 6.13 -6.46
C ALA A 28 12.30 6.90 -7.26
N SER A 29 13.18 6.19 -7.98
CA SER A 29 14.20 6.77 -8.85
C SER A 29 13.70 7.12 -10.26
N GLY A 30 12.45 6.81 -10.60
CA GLY A 30 11.89 6.98 -11.94
C GLY A 30 12.51 6.08 -13.01
N SER A 31 13.35 5.13 -12.63
CA SER A 31 14.16 4.31 -13.54
C SER A 31 13.51 2.99 -13.95
N ALA A 32 12.46 2.56 -13.24
CA ALA A 32 11.77 1.32 -13.55
C ALA A 32 10.26 1.47 -13.39
N LEU A 33 9.50 0.82 -14.27
CA LEU A 33 8.05 0.68 -14.16
C LEU A 33 7.71 -0.37 -13.09
N ILE A 34 6.94 0.02 -12.08
CA ILE A 34 6.38 -0.89 -11.07
C ILE A 34 5.11 -1.53 -11.63
N TYR A 35 4.19 -0.74 -12.18
CA TYR A 35 3.02 -1.23 -12.90
C TYR A 35 2.49 -0.19 -13.89
N SER A 36 1.69 -0.63 -14.87
CA SER A 36 0.87 0.27 -15.68
C SER A 36 -0.42 -0.41 -16.07
N THR A 37 -1.56 0.27 -15.98
CA THR A 37 -2.85 -0.23 -16.45
C THR A 37 -3.50 0.74 -17.42
N TYR A 38 -4.37 0.23 -18.28
CA TYR A 38 -5.34 1.05 -19.00
C TYR A 38 -6.59 1.23 -18.15
N PHE A 39 -7.25 2.36 -18.36
CA PHE A 39 -8.58 2.65 -17.88
C PHE A 39 -9.39 3.17 -19.06
N GLY A 40 -10.25 2.32 -19.60
CA GLY A 40 -11.08 2.67 -20.72
C GLY A 40 -12.14 1.63 -21.02
N GLY A 41 -13.10 2.01 -21.84
CA GLY A 41 -14.17 1.16 -22.35
C GLY A 41 -14.14 1.14 -23.88
N ARG A 42 -15.29 1.13 -24.53
CA ARG A 42 -15.36 1.06 -26.01
C ARG A 42 -15.10 2.40 -26.73
N ASP A 43 -15.20 3.53 -26.04
CA ASP A 43 -15.10 4.91 -26.57
C ASP A 43 -13.94 5.66 -25.90
N GLU A 44 -13.85 7.00 -26.01
CA GLU A 44 -12.65 7.77 -25.61
C GLU A 44 -12.63 8.12 -24.11
N GLU A 45 -11.46 7.97 -23.49
CA GLU A 45 -11.17 8.39 -22.12
C GLU A 45 -10.04 9.42 -22.04
N PHE A 46 -10.30 10.53 -21.35
CA PHE A 46 -9.33 11.57 -21.07
C PHE A 46 -9.09 11.69 -19.57
N GLY A 47 -7.86 11.43 -19.12
CA GLY A 47 -7.44 11.73 -17.74
C GLY A 47 -7.02 13.20 -17.59
N TYR A 48 -7.51 13.88 -16.55
CA TYR A 48 -7.20 15.28 -16.26
C TYR A 48 -6.44 15.48 -14.96
N GLY A 49 -6.61 14.59 -13.98
CA GLY A 49 -5.98 14.72 -12.67
C GLY A 49 -5.68 13.37 -12.06
N ILE A 50 -4.60 13.32 -11.29
CA ILE A 50 -4.22 12.15 -10.48
C ILE A 50 -3.70 12.63 -9.13
N ALA A 51 -4.14 12.00 -8.05
CA ALA A 51 -3.63 12.19 -6.70
C ALA A 51 -3.43 10.83 -6.04
N VAL A 52 -2.36 10.67 -5.26
CA VAL A 52 -2.04 9.42 -4.55
C VAL A 52 -2.24 9.66 -3.06
N ASP A 53 -2.96 8.78 -2.38
CA ASP A 53 -3.12 8.83 -0.92
C ASP A 53 -1.98 8.14 -0.17
N HIS A 54 -2.00 8.21 1.17
CA HIS A 54 -0.97 7.60 2.01
C HIS A 54 -0.92 6.07 1.91
N SER A 55 -2.00 5.42 1.46
CA SER A 55 -2.05 3.97 1.20
C SER A 55 -1.42 3.59 -0.14
N GLY A 56 -0.97 4.58 -0.92
CA GLY A 56 -0.42 4.38 -2.26
C GLY A 56 -1.50 4.12 -3.32
N ALA A 57 -2.77 4.40 -3.01
CA ALA A 57 -3.85 4.33 -3.98
C ALA A 57 -3.97 5.63 -4.77
N ALA A 58 -4.08 5.52 -6.10
CA ALA A 58 -4.23 6.66 -6.97
C ALA A 58 -5.71 6.92 -7.30
N SER A 59 -6.19 8.11 -7.01
CA SER A 59 -7.48 8.63 -7.52
C SER A 59 -7.22 9.39 -8.82
N ILE A 60 -7.89 9.00 -9.90
CA ILE A 60 -7.81 9.63 -11.22
C ILE A 60 -9.17 10.25 -11.54
N THR A 61 -9.14 11.47 -12.06
CA THR A 61 -10.32 12.18 -12.57
C THR A 61 -10.19 12.41 -14.06
N GLY A 62 -11.33 12.38 -14.76
CA GLY A 62 -11.32 12.50 -16.21
C GLY A 62 -12.71 12.55 -16.82
N THR A 63 -12.77 12.47 -18.14
CA THR A 63 -14.00 12.26 -18.89
C THR A 63 -13.97 10.96 -19.67
N THR A 64 -15.13 10.33 -19.80
CA THR A 64 -15.34 9.09 -20.55
C THR A 64 -16.49 9.28 -21.53
N GLY A 65 -16.28 8.83 -22.76
CA GLY A 65 -17.36 8.55 -23.72
C GLY A 65 -17.94 7.16 -23.52
N SER A 66 -17.20 6.26 -22.87
CA SER A 66 -17.55 4.86 -22.72
C SER A 66 -18.71 4.64 -21.76
N PRO A 67 -19.76 3.90 -22.19
CA PRO A 67 -20.83 3.45 -21.31
C PRO A 67 -20.50 2.13 -20.58
N ASP A 68 -19.29 1.60 -20.73
CA ASP A 68 -18.84 0.29 -20.22
C ASP A 68 -17.46 0.34 -19.58
N LEU A 69 -17.25 1.30 -18.68
CA LEU A 69 -16.03 1.34 -17.90
C LEU A 69 -15.90 0.09 -17.01
N PRO A 70 -14.68 -0.42 -16.78
CA PRO A 70 -14.44 -1.46 -15.78
C PRO A 70 -14.70 -0.89 -14.38
N THR A 71 -15.91 -1.12 -13.87
CA THR A 71 -16.37 -0.59 -12.59
C THR A 71 -16.27 -1.66 -11.49
N ALA A 72 -15.42 -1.45 -10.48
CA ALA A 72 -15.45 -2.23 -9.24
C ALA A 72 -16.44 -1.59 -8.26
N GLY A 73 -17.73 -1.55 -8.61
CA GLY A 73 -18.79 -0.98 -7.77
C GLY A 73 -18.99 0.53 -7.87
N SER A 74 -18.61 1.17 -8.98
CA SER A 74 -18.87 2.60 -9.20
C SER A 74 -20.24 2.85 -9.87
N PHE A 75 -20.81 4.01 -9.58
CA PHE A 75 -22.07 4.48 -10.17
C PHE A 75 -21.81 5.04 -11.58
N GLN A 76 -22.49 4.48 -12.58
CA GLN A 76 -22.44 4.96 -13.96
C GLN A 76 -23.85 5.34 -14.44
N LEU A 77 -24.00 6.54 -14.98
CA LEU A 77 -25.24 6.98 -15.60
C LEU A 77 -25.41 6.33 -16.99
N PRO A 78 -26.64 6.04 -17.44
CA PRO A 78 -26.87 5.52 -18.79
C PRO A 78 -26.36 6.51 -19.85
N ARG A 79 -25.98 5.97 -21.02
CA ARG A 79 -25.35 6.69 -22.15
C ARG A 79 -25.90 8.11 -22.30
N SER A 80 -25.06 9.08 -21.95
CA SER A 80 -25.25 10.47 -22.33
C SER A 80 -24.63 10.69 -23.70
N ILE A 81 -25.20 11.58 -24.52
CA ILE A 81 -24.58 12.05 -25.76
C ILE A 81 -23.42 13.02 -25.50
N TYR A 82 -23.17 13.35 -24.24
CA TYR A 82 -22.06 14.16 -23.76
C TYR A 82 -21.06 13.28 -22.99
N SER A 83 -19.78 13.65 -23.01
CA SER A 83 -18.75 13.03 -22.17
C SER A 83 -19.16 13.09 -20.70
N ASN A 84 -19.10 11.96 -19.99
CA ASN A 84 -19.37 11.91 -18.56
C ASN A 84 -18.08 12.11 -17.77
N ILE A 85 -18.18 12.68 -16.57
CA ILE A 85 -17.08 12.68 -15.61
C ILE A 85 -16.89 11.27 -15.04
N PHE A 86 -15.63 10.83 -14.92
CA PHE A 86 -15.28 9.68 -14.09
C PHE A 86 -14.34 10.09 -12.95
N ILE A 87 -14.52 9.42 -11.81
CA ILE A 87 -13.53 9.35 -10.73
C ILE A 87 -13.26 7.87 -10.51
N THR A 88 -12.02 7.44 -10.76
CA THR A 88 -11.62 6.05 -10.56
C THR A 88 -10.47 5.98 -9.57
N ARG A 89 -10.45 4.93 -8.74
CA ARG A 89 -9.37 4.68 -7.78
C ARG A 89 -8.64 3.42 -8.22
N ILE A 90 -7.37 3.58 -8.59
CA ILE A 90 -6.47 2.51 -9.02
C ILE A 90 -5.33 2.41 -8.01
N GLY A 91 -5.27 1.31 -7.27
CA GLY A 91 -4.22 1.09 -6.29
C GLY A 91 -4.60 0.04 -5.27
N ALA A 92 -3.57 -0.51 -4.61
CA ALA A 92 -3.56 -1.85 -4.04
C ALA A 92 -4.77 -2.17 -3.15
N SER A 93 -5.79 -2.80 -3.73
CA SER A 93 -6.45 -3.90 -3.03
C SER A 93 -5.50 -5.09 -3.06
N GLN A 94 -4.36 -4.97 -2.38
CA GLN A 94 -4.08 -6.01 -1.42
C GLN A 94 -4.80 -5.50 -0.19
N ALA A 95 -5.76 -6.25 0.32
CA ALA A 95 -5.90 -6.24 1.77
C ALA A 95 -4.49 -6.56 2.27
N VAL A 96 -3.73 -5.53 2.67
CA VAL A 96 -2.46 -5.76 3.34
C VAL A 96 -2.92 -6.47 4.60
N ALA A 97 -2.76 -7.79 4.62
CA ALA A 97 -3.25 -8.60 5.73
C ALA A 97 -2.76 -7.93 7.01
N SER A 98 -3.63 -7.82 8.02
CA SER A 98 -3.32 -7.04 9.22
C SER A 98 -1.93 -7.44 9.73
N PRO A 99 -1.07 -6.46 10.07
CA PRO A 99 0.28 -6.77 10.49
C PRO A 99 0.20 -7.69 11.71
N LYS A 100 1.10 -8.66 11.79
CA LYS A 100 1.12 -9.62 12.88
C LYS A 100 2.51 -9.68 13.47
N VAL A 101 2.63 -9.40 14.76
CA VAL A 101 3.87 -9.62 15.49
C VAL A 101 3.93 -11.09 15.87
N VAL A 102 5.02 -11.75 15.47
CA VAL A 102 5.30 -13.16 15.76
C VAL A 102 6.25 -13.27 16.95
N ASP A 103 7.27 -12.41 17.00
CA ASP A 103 8.26 -12.42 18.07
C ASP A 103 8.92 -11.05 18.24
N ALA A 104 9.64 -10.85 19.36
CA ALA A 104 10.45 -9.68 19.61
C ALA A 104 11.71 -10.02 20.40
N SER A 105 12.79 -9.28 20.16
CA SER A 105 14.05 -9.45 20.88
C SER A 105 14.75 -8.11 21.16
N ILE A 106 15.67 -8.11 22.12
CA ILE A 106 16.51 -6.96 22.42
C ILE A 106 17.93 -7.24 21.93
N SER A 107 18.46 -6.35 21.10
CA SER A 107 19.86 -6.37 20.68
C SER A 107 20.54 -5.06 21.05
N GLY A 108 21.36 -5.10 22.11
CA GLY A 108 21.99 -3.93 22.70
C GLY A 108 20.96 -2.89 23.17
N LYS A 109 20.85 -1.78 22.42
CA LYS A 109 19.90 -0.67 22.71
C LYS A 109 18.63 -0.76 21.88
N ASN A 110 18.57 -1.65 20.89
CA ASN A 110 17.48 -1.72 19.92
C ASN A 110 16.46 -2.79 20.32
N LEU A 111 15.22 -2.53 19.94
CA LEU A 111 14.14 -3.52 19.94
C LEU A 111 14.01 -4.04 18.51
N ILE A 112 14.05 -5.35 18.33
CA ILE A 112 13.83 -6.02 17.05
C ILE A 112 12.47 -6.70 17.14
N VAL A 113 11.60 -6.46 16.16
CA VAL A 113 10.26 -7.04 16.10
C VAL A 113 10.15 -7.84 14.81
N PHE A 114 9.76 -9.10 14.94
CA PHE A 114 9.58 -10.06 13.86
C PHE A 114 8.09 -10.27 13.62
N GLY A 115 7.70 -10.46 12.37
CA GLY A 115 6.31 -10.65 12.04
C GLY A 115 6.03 -10.86 10.57
N GLU A 116 4.78 -10.62 10.23
CA GLU A 116 4.21 -10.80 8.89
C GLU A 116 3.44 -9.54 8.50
N ASN A 117 3.41 -9.26 7.19
CA ASN A 117 2.62 -8.19 6.58
C ASN A 117 2.95 -6.79 7.09
N PHE A 118 4.21 -6.55 7.46
CA PHE A 118 4.68 -5.20 7.73
C PHE A 118 4.77 -4.42 6.42
N SER A 119 4.27 -3.19 6.42
CA SER A 119 4.35 -2.31 5.26
C SER A 119 5.65 -1.52 5.25
N ASP A 120 6.00 -0.96 4.09
CA ASP A 120 6.97 0.13 4.03
C ASP A 120 6.51 1.28 4.94
N GLY A 121 7.43 1.77 5.78
CA GLY A 121 7.16 2.82 6.76
C GLY A 121 6.44 2.37 8.03
N ALA A 122 6.28 1.05 8.26
CA ALA A 122 5.67 0.55 9.48
C ALA A 122 6.44 0.98 10.75
N ALA A 123 5.69 1.30 11.80
CA ALA A 123 6.20 1.77 13.08
C ALA A 123 5.92 0.76 14.19
N ILE A 124 6.87 0.62 15.11
CA ILE A 124 6.65 -0.09 16.37
C ILE A 124 5.92 0.85 17.33
N VAL A 125 4.81 0.40 17.90
CA VAL A 125 4.07 1.08 18.95
C VAL A 125 4.34 0.34 20.27
N LEU A 126 5.05 1.00 21.18
CA LEU A 126 5.45 0.45 22.47
C LEU A 126 4.64 1.11 23.58
N ASN A 127 3.75 0.37 24.25
CA ASN A 127 2.83 0.91 25.25
C ASN A 127 2.11 2.20 24.77
N SER A 128 1.58 2.15 23.55
CA SER A 128 0.92 3.28 22.85
C SER A 128 1.83 4.40 22.33
N ASP A 129 3.14 4.35 22.60
CA ASP A 129 4.08 5.33 22.05
C ASP A 129 4.71 4.82 20.74
N SER A 130 4.55 5.58 19.67
CA SER A 130 5.21 5.29 18.39
C SER A 130 6.73 5.46 18.47
N GLN A 131 7.47 4.50 17.92
CA GLN A 131 8.94 4.44 17.94
C GLN A 131 9.52 4.75 16.56
N LYS A 132 10.72 5.35 16.53
CA LYS A 132 11.50 5.46 15.30
C LYS A 132 12.00 4.09 14.86
N THR A 133 11.52 3.63 13.72
CA THR A 133 11.91 2.37 13.09
C THR A 133 12.81 2.60 11.89
N ILE A 134 13.63 1.59 11.58
CA ILE A 134 14.14 1.38 10.23
C ILE A 134 13.53 0.07 9.73
N ASN A 135 12.96 0.10 8.52
CA ASN A 135 12.61 -1.12 7.81
C ASN A 135 13.89 -1.72 7.24
N ASP A 136 13.98 -3.04 7.20
CA ASP A 136 14.98 -3.67 6.34
C ASP A 136 14.62 -3.37 4.88
N ALA A 137 15.47 -2.59 4.20
CA ALA A 137 15.27 -2.18 2.82
C ALA A 137 15.26 -3.36 1.83
N GLY A 138 15.69 -4.55 2.26
CA GLY A 138 15.66 -5.79 1.46
C GLY A 138 14.50 -6.74 1.76
N SER A 139 13.74 -6.54 2.85
CA SER A 139 12.65 -7.45 3.26
C SER A 139 11.61 -6.74 4.13
N PRO A 140 10.75 -5.87 3.55
CA PRO A 140 9.82 -5.04 4.31
C PRO A 140 8.72 -5.82 5.04
N THR A 141 8.60 -7.13 4.78
CA THR A 141 7.44 -7.93 5.15
C THR A 141 7.50 -8.58 6.53
N GLY A 142 8.61 -8.47 7.29
CA GLY A 142 8.68 -9.21 8.56
C GLY A 142 9.69 -8.81 9.63
N VAL A 143 10.52 -7.77 9.45
CA VAL A 143 11.44 -7.32 10.52
C VAL A 143 11.45 -5.80 10.64
N LEU A 144 11.24 -5.30 11.86
CA LEU A 144 11.38 -3.89 12.22
C LEU A 144 12.41 -3.70 13.33
N ILE A 145 13.26 -2.67 13.19
CA ILE A 145 14.25 -2.32 14.22
C ILE A 145 13.91 -0.96 14.81
N GLY A 146 13.42 -0.96 16.05
CA GLY A 146 13.21 0.22 16.88
C GLY A 146 14.52 0.71 17.49
N LYS A 147 15.10 1.75 16.90
CA LYS A 147 16.41 2.28 17.35
C LYS A 147 16.28 2.88 18.75
N LYS A 148 17.14 2.43 19.68
CA LYS A 148 17.14 2.86 21.10
C LYS A 148 15.87 2.50 21.89
N SER A 149 14.84 1.93 21.27
CA SER A 149 13.58 1.57 21.94
C SER A 149 13.77 0.49 23.00
N GLY A 150 14.77 -0.39 22.84
CA GLY A 150 15.10 -1.41 23.84
C GLY A 150 15.57 -0.83 25.18
N LYS A 151 16.04 0.42 25.23
CA LYS A 151 16.36 1.10 26.50
C LYS A 151 15.12 1.42 27.35
N ARG A 152 13.94 1.44 26.73
CA ARG A 152 12.67 1.77 27.39
C ARG A 152 12.06 0.56 28.10
N ILE A 153 12.68 -0.61 27.97
CA ILE A 153 12.22 -1.87 28.53
C ILE A 153 13.31 -2.36 29.48
N GLY A 154 13.05 -2.29 30.78
CA GLY A 154 13.92 -2.82 31.83
C GLY A 154 14.02 -4.35 31.78
N ARG A 155 15.07 -4.91 32.38
CA ARG A 155 15.22 -6.37 32.53
C ARG A 155 14.06 -6.92 33.36
N GLY A 156 13.44 -8.01 32.89
CA GLY A 156 12.23 -8.59 33.51
C GLY A 156 10.96 -7.77 33.30
N GLN A 157 11.01 -6.61 32.64
CA GLN A 157 9.82 -5.80 32.39
C GLN A 157 9.00 -6.38 31.23
N SER A 158 7.69 -6.53 31.45
CA SER A 158 6.73 -6.83 30.40
C SER A 158 6.19 -5.54 29.78
N VAL A 159 6.02 -5.56 28.46
CA VAL A 159 5.47 -4.46 27.66
C VAL A 159 4.53 -5.00 26.60
N THR A 160 3.68 -4.12 26.09
CA THR A 160 2.84 -4.39 24.91
C THR A 160 3.50 -3.78 23.68
N ILE A 161 3.64 -4.59 22.65
CA ILE A 161 4.16 -4.21 21.33
C ILE A 161 3.01 -4.35 20.33
N GLN A 162 2.83 -3.34 19.50
CA GLN A 162 2.05 -3.43 18.27
C GLN A 162 2.89 -2.92 17.10
N VAL A 163 2.49 -3.29 15.90
CA VAL A 163 3.00 -2.68 14.67
C VAL A 163 1.88 -1.91 14.01
N SER A 164 2.16 -0.66 13.65
CA SER A 164 1.30 0.17 12.81
C SER A 164 1.88 0.19 11.40
N ASN A 165 1.10 -0.23 10.42
CA ASN A 165 1.44 -0.03 9.02
C ASN A 165 1.20 1.44 8.60
N SER A 166 1.67 1.81 7.40
CA SER A 166 1.57 3.17 6.84
C SER A 166 0.14 3.58 6.46
N ASP A 167 -0.77 2.62 6.39
CA ASP A 167 -2.21 2.82 6.29
C ASP A 167 -2.88 3.10 7.64
N GLY A 168 -2.14 3.01 8.75
CA GLY A 168 -2.61 3.20 10.12
C GLY A 168 -3.23 1.94 10.75
N VAL A 169 -3.27 0.80 10.05
CA VAL A 169 -3.77 -0.45 10.62
C VAL A 169 -2.79 -0.97 11.66
N LEU A 170 -3.32 -1.32 12.83
CA LEU A 170 -2.56 -1.88 13.95
C LEU A 170 -2.62 -3.41 13.95
N SER A 171 -1.54 -4.03 14.41
CA SER A 171 -1.54 -5.45 14.77
C SER A 171 -2.33 -5.68 16.05
N GLU A 172 -2.71 -6.94 16.28
CA GLU A 172 -3.08 -7.37 17.63
C GLU A 172 -1.94 -7.09 18.64
N PRO A 173 -2.25 -6.79 19.91
CA PRO A 173 -1.26 -6.58 20.95
C PRO A 173 -0.40 -7.83 21.18
N PHE A 174 0.92 -7.68 21.10
CA PHE A 174 1.89 -8.71 21.43
C PHE A 174 2.54 -8.41 22.79
N ARG A 175 2.44 -9.34 23.73
CA ARG A 175 3.13 -9.21 25.02
C ARG A 175 4.56 -9.71 24.90
N PHE A 176 5.50 -8.82 25.23
CA PHE A 176 6.92 -9.14 25.29
C PHE A 176 7.45 -8.89 26.70
N THR A 177 8.25 -9.82 27.22
CA THR A 177 8.99 -9.63 28.47
C THR A 177 10.47 -9.69 28.19
N ARG A 178 11.18 -8.62 28.55
CA ARG A 178 12.63 -8.59 28.37
C ARG A 178 13.29 -9.62 29.31
N PRO A 179 14.14 -10.51 28.79
CA PRO A 179 14.93 -11.43 29.62
C PRO A 179 15.79 -10.71 30.68
N ILE A 180 16.11 -11.42 31.77
CA ILE A 180 16.82 -10.87 32.93
C ILE A 180 18.35 -10.95 32.77
N ASP A 181 18.83 -11.83 31.90
CA ASP A 181 20.24 -12.12 31.64
C ASP A 181 21.08 -10.90 31.19
#